data_AF-A0A2S9T8H1-F1
#
_entry.id   AF-A0A2S9T8H1-F1
#
_cell.length_a   1.000
_cell.length_b   1.000
_cell.length_c   1.000
_cell.angle_alpha   90.00
_cell.angle_beta   90.00
_cell.angle_gamma   90.00
#
_symmetry.space_group_name_H-M   'P 1'
#
loop_
_entity.id
_entity.type
_entity.pdbx_description
1 polymer ?
#
loop_
_entity_poly.entity_id
_entity_poly.type
_entity_poly.pdbx_seq_one_letter_code
_entity_poly.pdbx_strand_id
1 'polypeptide(L)'
;PGLQGGPLVHVIAAKAVAFKEILDPKWKDYAKQVKANAKVLGEVLVSRGYDIVSGGTDNHLVLVSFLNKPFSGKEADAALGDAGITVNKNTVPGETRSPFVTSGIRIG
;
A
#
# COMPACT_ATOMS: atom_id res chain seq x y z
N PRO A 1 -27.37 21.80 2.81
CA PRO A 1 -27.56 21.19 1.46
C PRO A 1 -26.52 21.64 0.39
N GLY A 2 -25.32 22.10 0.77
CA GLY A 2 -24.36 22.70 -0.17
C GLY A 2 -23.50 21.71 -0.98
N LEU A 3 -23.39 20.44 -0.56
CA LEU A 3 -22.58 19.43 -1.25
C LEU A 3 -23.22 18.04 -1.23
N GLN A 4 -23.85 17.69 -0.11
CA GLN A 4 -24.59 16.43 0.06
C GLN A 4 -26.03 16.70 0.49
N GLY A 5 -26.91 15.76 0.14
CA GLY A 5 -28.34 15.76 0.47
C GLY A 5 -28.67 14.69 1.51
N GLY A 6 -29.35 13.63 1.08
CA GLY A 6 -29.75 12.52 1.95
C GLY A 6 -28.57 11.65 2.40
N PRO A 7 -28.53 11.23 3.68
CA PRO A 7 -27.44 10.39 4.18
C PRO A 7 -27.55 8.95 3.68
N LEU A 8 -26.40 8.30 3.47
CA LEU A 8 -26.32 6.86 3.25
C LEU A 8 -26.38 6.13 4.60
N VAL A 9 -27.58 6.05 5.18
CA VAL A 9 -27.81 5.49 6.54
C VAL A 9 -27.31 4.05 6.70
N HIS A 10 -27.32 3.24 5.63
CA HIS A 10 -26.74 1.89 5.63
C HIS A 10 -25.20 1.90 5.76
N VAL A 11 -24.51 2.86 5.14
CA VAL A 11 -23.05 3.05 5.30
C VAL A 11 -22.72 3.57 6.70
N ILE A 12 -23.55 4.48 7.23
CA ILE A 12 -23.39 4.98 8.61
C ILE A 12 -23.50 3.82 9.61
N ALA A 13 -24.50 2.95 9.44
CA ALA A 13 -24.66 1.76 10.27
C ALA A 13 -23.45 0.81 10.16
N ALA A 14 -22.95 0.55 8.95
CA ALA A 14 -21.75 -0.28 8.74
C ALA A 14 -20.50 0.32 9.43
N LYS A 15 -20.32 1.65 9.38
CA LYS A 15 -19.23 2.33 10.10
C LYS A 15 -19.35 2.19 11.62
N ALA A 16 -20.57 2.25 12.16
CA ALA A 16 -20.78 2.04 13.60
C ALA A 16 -20.35 0.64 14.04
N VAL A 17 -20.61 -0.39 13.22
CA VAL A 17 -20.11 -1.76 13.46
C VAL A 17 -18.58 -1.79 13.44
N ALA A 18 -17.96 -1.22 12.39
CA ALA A 18 -16.50 -1.17 12.29
C ALA A 18 -15.84 -0.43 13.47
N PHE A 19 -16.42 0.67 13.94
CA PHE A 19 -15.90 1.38 15.12
C PHE A 19 -15.97 0.54 16.39
N LYS A 20 -17.03 -0.26 16.58
CA LYS A 20 -17.10 -1.20 17.69
C LYS A 20 -15.97 -2.23 17.62
N GLU A 21 -15.68 -2.79 16.44
CA GLU A 21 -14.58 -3.75 16.25
C GLU A 21 -13.20 -3.12 16.49
N ILE A 22 -12.99 -1.87 16.06
CA ILE A 22 -11.74 -1.13 16.28
C ILE A 22 -11.48 -0.87 17.77
N LEU A 23 -12.53 -0.71 18.58
CA LEU A 23 -12.43 -0.52 20.03
C LEU A 23 -12.15 -1.83 20.80
N ASP A 24 -12.27 -2.99 20.15
CA ASP A 24 -11.89 -4.27 20.76
C ASP A 24 -10.35 -4.32 20.96
N PRO A 25 -9.84 -4.72 22.14
CA PRO A 25 -8.40 -4.83 22.38
C PRO A 25 -7.65 -5.68 21.35
N LYS A 26 -8.29 -6.70 20.75
CA LYS A 26 -7.69 -7.53 19.69
C LYS A 26 -7.32 -6.73 18.45
N TRP A 27 -8.03 -5.63 18.16
CA TRP A 27 -7.68 -4.75 17.04
C TRP A 27 -6.31 -4.10 17.23
N LYS A 28 -5.96 -3.74 18.48
CA LYS A 28 -4.63 -3.18 18.78
C LYS A 28 -3.52 -4.18 18.49
N ASP A 29 -3.73 -5.46 18.78
CA ASP A 29 -2.76 -6.51 18.48
C ASP A 29 -2.68 -6.79 16.98
N TYR A 30 -3.82 -6.77 16.27
CA TYR A 30 -3.84 -6.79 14.80
C TYR A 30 -3.03 -5.64 14.19
N ALA A 31 -3.25 -4.40 14.65
CA ALA A 31 -2.54 -3.23 14.13
C ALA A 31 -1.02 -3.29 14.37
N LYS A 32 -0.57 -3.84 15.52
CA LYS A 32 0.86 -4.12 15.76
C LYS A 32 1.39 -5.14 14.74
N GLN A 33 0.64 -6.20 14.47
CA GLN A 33 1.05 -7.24 13.53
C GLN A 33 1.13 -6.71 12.09
N VAL A 34 0.20 -5.84 11.67
CA VAL A 34 0.27 -5.16 10.36
C VAL A 34 1.59 -4.41 10.19
N LYS A 35 1.98 -3.60 11.19
CA LYS A 35 3.26 -2.89 11.17
C LYS A 35 4.46 -3.84 11.16
N ALA A 36 4.43 -4.90 11.97
CA ALA A 36 5.49 -5.90 12.03
C ALA A 36 5.68 -6.60 10.67
N ASN A 37 4.57 -6.97 10.01
CA ASN A 37 4.59 -7.59 8.69
C ASN A 37 5.15 -6.64 7.63
N ALA A 38 4.71 -5.38 7.61
CA ALA A 38 5.20 -4.37 6.66
C ALA A 38 6.71 -4.12 6.81
N LYS A 39 7.21 -4.10 8.06
CA LYS A 39 8.65 -3.98 8.35
C LYS A 39 9.43 -5.17 7.78
N VAL A 40 9.01 -6.40 8.06
CA VAL A 40 9.66 -7.62 7.55
C VAL A 40 9.61 -7.68 6.02
N LEU A 41 8.48 -7.30 5.41
CA LEU A 41 8.35 -7.21 3.95
C LEU A 41 9.40 -6.26 3.36
N GLY A 42 9.54 -5.06 3.94
CA GLY A 42 10.54 -4.08 3.53
C GLY A 42 11.97 -4.61 3.67
N GLU A 43 12.31 -5.20 4.82
CA GLU A 43 13.63 -5.78 5.09
C GLU A 43 13.99 -6.88 4.09
N VAL A 44 13.05 -7.78 3.78
CA VAL A 44 13.25 -8.88 2.81
C VAL A 44 13.40 -8.36 1.39
N LEU A 45 12.67 -7.32 0.99
CA LEU A 45 12.83 -6.71 -0.33
C LEU A 45 14.20 -6.04 -0.47
N VAL A 46 14.65 -5.30 0.55
CA VAL A 46 15.99 -4.70 0.59
C VAL A 46 17.06 -5.79 0.53
N SER A 47 16.94 -6.86 1.31
CA SER A 47 17.91 -7.97 1.28
C SER A 47 17.96 -8.70 -0.06
N ARG A 48 16.90 -8.59 -0.88
CA ARG A 48 16.81 -9.11 -2.25
C ARG A 48 17.27 -8.11 -3.32
N GLY A 49 17.80 -6.95 -2.93
CA GLY A 49 18.38 -5.97 -3.85
C GLY A 49 17.37 -5.03 -4.51
N TYR A 50 16.24 -4.79 -3.84
CA TYR A 50 15.28 -3.74 -4.21
C TYR A 50 15.46 -2.50 -3.34
N ASP A 51 15.32 -1.33 -3.96
CA ASP A 51 15.36 -0.06 -3.28
C ASP A 51 13.97 0.24 -2.68
N ILE A 52 13.90 0.57 -1.39
CA ILE A 52 12.69 1.05 -0.72
C ILE A 52 12.82 2.55 -0.50
N VAL A 53 11.82 3.33 -0.93
CA VAL A 53 11.78 4.77 -0.66
C VAL A 53 11.79 4.98 0.86
N SER A 54 12.64 5.89 1.33
CA SER A 54 12.97 6.14 2.75
C SER A 54 13.73 5.03 3.49
N GLY A 55 14.10 3.93 2.82
CA GLY A 55 14.91 2.85 3.40
C GLY A 55 14.13 1.86 4.27
N GLY A 56 12.82 2.01 4.41
CA GLY A 56 11.99 1.13 5.24
C GLY A 56 10.54 1.60 5.34
N THR A 57 9.89 1.30 6.46
CA THR A 57 8.55 1.78 6.79
C THR A 57 8.31 1.84 8.29
N ASP A 58 7.54 2.85 8.71
CA ASP A 58 7.02 3.01 10.08
C ASP A 58 5.50 2.77 10.17
N ASN A 59 4.87 2.35 9.07
CA ASN A 59 3.43 2.16 8.95
C ASN A 59 3.07 0.80 8.30
N HIS A 60 1.99 0.75 7.52
CA HIS A 60 1.44 -0.49 6.96
C HIS A 60 1.90 -0.76 5.51
N LEU A 61 2.67 0.13 4.89
CA LEU A 61 3.04 0.00 3.48
C LEU A 61 4.53 0.27 3.25
N VAL A 62 5.03 -0.23 2.12
CA VAL A 62 6.33 0.10 1.54
C VAL A 62 6.16 0.58 0.10
N LEU A 63 7.11 1.40 -0.35
CA LEU A 63 7.17 1.87 -1.73
C LEU A 63 8.48 1.40 -2.35
N VAL A 64 8.37 0.46 -3.30
CA VAL A 64 9.51 -0.15 -3.99
C VAL A 64 9.86 0.69 -5.21
N SER A 65 11.13 1.06 -5.34
CA SER A 65 11.66 1.83 -6.45
C SER A 65 12.33 0.94 -7.49
N PHE A 66 12.01 1.22 -8.75
CA PHE A 66 12.51 0.59 -9.96
C PHE A 66 13.23 1.58 -10.88
N LEU A 67 13.66 2.74 -10.35
CA LEU A 67 14.45 3.71 -11.12
C LEU A 67 15.71 3.09 -11.71
N ASN A 68 16.35 2.21 -10.95
CA ASN A 68 17.58 1.51 -11.33
C ASN A 68 17.31 0.14 -11.98
N LYS A 69 16.06 -0.14 -12.38
CA LYS A 69 15.64 -1.43 -12.96
C LYS A 69 15.15 -1.23 -14.40
N PRO A 70 15.34 -2.24 -15.27
CA PRO A 70 14.97 -2.13 -16.68
C PRO A 70 13.46 -2.07 -16.90
N PHE A 71 12.66 -2.56 -15.95
CA PHE A 71 11.21 -2.57 -16.01
C PHE A 71 10.60 -1.40 -15.22
N SER A 72 9.36 -1.07 -15.58
CA SER A 72 8.52 -0.02 -14.99
C SER A 72 7.59 -0.54 -13.91
N GLY A 73 6.97 0.38 -13.16
CA GLY A 73 5.90 0.05 -12.21
C GLY A 73 4.71 -0.61 -12.90
N LYS A 74 4.34 -0.16 -14.11
CA LYS A 74 3.25 -0.76 -14.91
C LYS A 74 3.54 -2.20 -15.31
N GLU A 75 4.76 -2.52 -15.71
CA GLU A 75 5.14 -3.89 -16.07
C GLU A 75 5.16 -4.80 -14.83
N ALA A 76 5.68 -4.30 -13.70
CA ALA A 76 5.65 -5.04 -12.44
C ALA A 76 4.22 -5.30 -11.94
N ASP A 77 3.34 -4.30 -11.99
CA ASP A 77 1.91 -4.37 -11.65
C ASP A 77 1.19 -5.45 -12.47
N ALA A 78 1.42 -5.48 -13.79
CA ALA A 78 0.85 -6.49 -14.68
C ALA A 78 1.40 -7.90 -14.39
N ALA A 79 2.73 -8.05 -14.31
CA ALA A 79 3.36 -9.35 -14.09
C ALA A 79 2.97 -9.98 -12.74
N LEU A 80 2.86 -9.16 -11.68
CA LEU A 80 2.36 -9.62 -10.39
C LEU A 80 0.87 -9.98 -10.46
N GLY A 81 0.07 -9.21 -11.19
CA GLY A 81 -1.34 -9.52 -11.45
C GLY A 81 -1.53 -10.88 -12.14
N ASP A 82 -0.71 -11.18 -13.16
CA ASP A 82 -0.72 -12.47 -13.86
C ASP A 82 -0.35 -13.64 -12.92
N ALA A 83 0.43 -13.38 -11.87
CA ALA A 83 0.76 -14.32 -10.81
C ALA A 83 -0.26 -14.35 -9.65
N GLY A 84 -1.37 -13.61 -9.75
CA GLY A 84 -2.41 -13.53 -8.71
C GLY A 84 -2.06 -12.63 -7.52
N ILE A 85 -1.10 -11.72 -7.67
CA ILE A 85 -0.65 -10.78 -6.63
C ILE A 85 -1.11 -9.37 -7.01
N THR A 86 -2.07 -8.83 -6.27
CA THR A 86 -2.57 -7.46 -6.50
C THR A 86 -1.68 -6.43 -5.83
N VAL A 87 -1.14 -5.50 -6.61
CA VAL A 87 -0.38 -4.33 -6.14
C VAL A 87 -0.90 -3.07 -6.83
N ASN A 88 -0.20 -1.95 -6.63
CA ASN A 88 -0.48 -0.72 -7.36
C ASN A 88 0.83 -0.09 -7.84
N LYS A 89 0.95 0.17 -9.15
CA LYS A 89 2.01 1.02 -9.71
C LYS A 89 1.95 2.42 -9.10
N ASN A 90 3.10 2.98 -8.73
CA ASN A 90 3.20 4.23 -7.99
C ASN A 90 4.46 5.01 -8.42
N THR A 91 4.36 6.33 -8.53
CA THR A 91 5.53 7.18 -8.76
C THR A 91 6.47 7.15 -7.56
N VAL A 92 7.74 7.47 -7.80
CA VAL A 92 8.78 7.53 -6.76
C VAL A 92 9.56 8.85 -6.86
N PRO A 93 10.26 9.29 -5.80
CA PRO A 93 11.14 10.46 -5.89
C PRO A 93 12.17 10.29 -7.01
N GLY A 94 12.35 11.31 -7.85
CA GLY A 94 13.25 11.24 -9.03
C GLY A 94 12.62 10.56 -10.25
N GLU A 95 11.29 10.44 -10.31
CA GLU A 95 10.56 9.87 -11.43
C GLU A 95 10.98 10.47 -12.79
N THR A 96 11.29 9.57 -13.74
CA THR A 96 11.62 9.92 -15.15
C THR A 96 10.58 9.40 -16.13
N ARG A 97 9.74 8.44 -15.71
CA ARG A 97 8.66 7.86 -16.52
C ARG A 97 7.36 8.63 -16.31
N SER A 98 6.42 8.49 -17.23
CA SER A 98 5.12 9.18 -17.09
C SER A 98 4.31 8.65 -15.91
N PRO A 99 3.36 9.41 -15.35
CA PRO A 99 2.47 8.96 -14.27
C PRO A 99 1.61 7.72 -14.63
N PHE A 100 1.47 7.38 -15.91
CA PHE A 100 0.74 6.18 -16.36
C PHE A 100 1.62 4.92 -16.40
N VAL A 101 2.95 5.09 -16.38
CA VAL A 101 3.94 4.00 -16.45
C VAL A 101 4.60 3.81 -15.09
N THR A 102 5.08 4.91 -14.48
CA THR A 102 5.73 5.00 -13.16
C THR A 102 7.00 4.15 -12.99
N SER A 103 7.77 4.44 -11.95
CA SER A 103 9.01 3.73 -11.62
C SER A 103 8.95 3.03 -10.25
N GLY A 104 7.77 2.61 -9.80
CA GLY A 104 7.65 1.85 -8.55
C GLY A 104 6.31 1.16 -8.37
N ILE A 105 6.20 0.39 -7.30
CA ILE A 105 4.95 -0.21 -6.81
C ILE A 105 4.81 0.01 -5.31
N ARG A 106 3.56 0.17 -4.86
CA ARG A 106 3.19 0.27 -3.44
C ARG A 106 2.58 -1.05 -2.98
N ILE A 107 3.03 -1.54 -1.83
CA ILE A 107 2.57 -2.78 -1.20
C ILE A 107 2.25 -2.49 0.25
N GLY A 108 1.10 -2.96 0.75
CA GLY A 108 0.67 -2.81 2.14
C GLY A 108 -0.60 -3.60 2.43
#